data_AF-A0A921MKK1-F1
#
_entry.id   AF-A0A921MKK1-F1
#
_cell.length_a   1.000
_cell.length_b   1.000
_cell.length_c   1.000
_cell.angle_alpha   90.00
_cell.angle_beta   90.00
_cell.angle_gamma   90.00
#
_symmetry.space_group_name_H-M   'P 1'
#
loop_
_entity.id
_entity.type
_entity.pdbx_description
1 polymer ?
#
loop_
_entity_poly.entity_id
_entity_poly.type
_entity_poly.pdbx_seq_one_letter_code
_entity_poly.pdbx_strand_id
1 'polypeptide(L)'
;MSIRAGQAELLYVYIDVEPIGFNRGFFTVDVRYFYRVTADAFVGAARPVQICGLCVFDKRVILFGSEGSAKVFSSETASGAVDEQNIMKTNLPTAVVEAVDPIVLNMKLVDMCDCRPCCDCELSDIPPCICACFGSDLCFGNEGKRVYVTLGQFSIIRLERDTQLLMPAYDYCMPEKECTCGGCEDDPCEIFRHVQFPVDEFFPPNSAAGGCGCSDHCPPSGGNGCRS
;
A
#
# COMPACT_ATOMS: atom_id res chain seq x y z
N MET A 1 -41.93 -1.53 -15.49
CA MET A 1 -40.49 -1.51 -15.82
C MET A 1 -39.77 -2.27 -14.72
N SER A 2 -38.99 -3.29 -15.07
CA SER A 2 -38.14 -4.02 -14.12
C SER A 2 -36.67 -3.87 -14.53
N ILE A 3 -35.76 -4.09 -13.59
CA ILE A 3 -34.31 -4.00 -13.81
C ILE A 3 -33.66 -5.30 -13.36
N ARG A 4 -32.70 -5.78 -14.16
CA ARG A 4 -31.80 -6.87 -13.80
C ARG A 4 -30.39 -6.33 -13.67
N ALA A 5 -29.73 -6.63 -12.56
CA ALA A 5 -28.34 -6.25 -12.35
C ALA A 5 -27.43 -6.88 -13.42
N GLY A 6 -26.57 -6.05 -14.01
CA GLY A 6 -25.48 -6.47 -14.87
C GLY A 6 -24.19 -6.63 -14.07
N GLN A 7 -23.18 -5.86 -14.41
CA GLN A 7 -21.87 -5.87 -13.74
C GLN A 7 -21.50 -4.50 -13.19
N ALA A 8 -20.52 -4.48 -12.28
CA ALA A 8 -19.91 -3.26 -11.79
C ALA A 8 -18.38 -3.37 -11.92
N GLU A 9 -17.75 -2.30 -12.38
CA GLU A 9 -16.32 -2.23 -12.68
C GLU A 9 -15.72 -1.02 -11.97
N LEU A 10 -14.55 -1.18 -11.38
CA LEU A 10 -13.79 -0.09 -10.77
C LEU A 10 -12.97 0.63 -11.85
N LEU A 11 -13.32 1.88 -12.15
CA LEU A 11 -12.65 2.67 -13.18
C LEU A 11 -11.38 3.35 -12.66
N TYR A 12 -11.48 3.97 -11.49
CA TYR A 12 -10.42 4.78 -10.93
C TYR A 12 -10.60 4.92 -9.41
N VAL A 13 -9.47 5.13 -8.73
CA VAL A 13 -9.41 5.44 -7.31
C VAL A 13 -8.57 6.69 -7.13
N TYR A 14 -9.19 7.75 -6.60
CA TYR A 14 -8.47 8.93 -6.14
C TYR A 14 -8.08 8.73 -4.68
N ILE A 15 -6.85 9.12 -4.33
CA ILE A 15 -6.28 8.96 -2.98
C ILE A 15 -5.65 10.29 -2.58
N ASP A 16 -5.99 10.77 -1.40
CA ASP A 16 -5.32 11.93 -0.78
C ASP A 16 -4.91 11.60 0.66
N VAL A 17 -3.77 12.15 1.08
CA VAL A 17 -3.16 11.87 2.39
C VAL A 17 -2.88 13.18 3.09
N GLU A 18 -3.44 13.33 4.29
CA GLU A 18 -3.25 14.52 5.12
C GLU A 18 -2.79 14.15 6.53
N PRO A 19 -1.86 14.92 7.14
CA PRO A 19 -1.42 14.69 8.51
C PRO A 19 -2.48 15.12 9.54
N ILE A 20 -2.60 14.37 10.64
CA ILE A 20 -3.50 14.73 11.75
C ILE A 20 -2.76 15.61 12.77
N GLY A 21 -3.31 16.79 13.07
CA GLY A 21 -2.64 17.79 13.93
C GLY A 21 -2.37 17.36 15.38
N PHE A 22 -3.16 16.43 15.94
CA PHE A 22 -3.07 16.04 17.36
C PHE A 22 -2.41 14.68 17.61
N ASN A 23 -2.29 13.84 16.57
CA ASN A 23 -1.77 12.47 16.69
C ASN A 23 -0.57 12.30 15.77
N ARG A 24 0.63 12.48 16.32
CA ARG A 24 1.88 12.36 15.55
C ARG A 24 1.99 10.97 14.92
N GLY A 25 2.42 10.96 13.66
CA GLY A 25 2.56 9.74 12.87
C GLY A 25 1.26 9.14 12.33
N PHE A 26 0.09 9.72 12.65
CA PHE A 26 -1.19 9.33 12.05
C PHE A 26 -1.60 10.28 10.93
N PHE A 27 -2.17 9.70 9.88
CA PHE A 27 -2.61 10.41 8.68
C PHE A 27 -4.04 9.99 8.35
N THR A 28 -4.83 10.93 7.85
CA THR A 28 -6.10 10.64 7.17
C THR A 28 -5.79 10.26 5.73
N VAL A 29 -6.38 9.17 5.27
CA VAL A 29 -6.35 8.74 3.88
C VAL A 29 -7.78 8.82 3.35
N ASP A 30 -8.00 9.76 2.45
CA ASP A 30 -9.26 9.95 1.75
C ASP A 30 -9.22 9.22 0.41
N VAL A 31 -10.13 8.27 0.26
CA VAL A 31 -10.19 7.41 -0.92
C VAL A 31 -11.54 7.58 -1.60
N ARG A 32 -11.54 7.99 -2.86
CA ARG A 32 -12.73 8.12 -3.69
C ARG A 32 -12.69 7.09 -4.81
N TYR A 33 -13.65 6.18 -4.80
CA TYR A 33 -13.80 5.13 -5.80
C TYR A 33 -14.82 5.54 -6.85
N PHE A 34 -14.49 5.33 -8.13
CA PHE A 34 -15.38 5.59 -9.25
C PHE A 34 -15.72 4.27 -9.96
N TYR A 35 -17.01 3.96 -10.02
CA TYR A 35 -17.51 2.70 -10.56
C TYR A 35 -18.38 2.91 -11.79
N ARG A 36 -18.21 2.05 -12.78
CA ARG A 36 -19.16 1.90 -13.88
C ARG A 36 -20.11 0.75 -13.55
N VAL A 37 -21.40 1.03 -13.51
CA VAL A 37 -22.44 0.01 -13.25
C VAL A 37 -23.31 -0.14 -14.49
N THR A 38 -23.55 -1.37 -14.92
CA THR A 38 -24.47 -1.69 -16.00
C THR A 38 -25.66 -2.50 -15.49
N ALA A 39 -26.82 -2.32 -16.12
CA ALA A 39 -28.02 -3.07 -15.81
C ALA A 39 -28.91 -3.20 -17.05
N ASP A 40 -29.77 -4.21 -17.08
CA ASP A 40 -30.75 -4.37 -18.14
C ASP A 40 -32.12 -3.89 -17.68
N ALA A 41 -32.68 -2.92 -18.40
CA ALA A 41 -34.01 -2.38 -18.17
C ALA A 41 -35.04 -3.03 -19.11
N PHE A 42 -36.15 -3.52 -18.52
CA PHE A 42 -37.23 -4.19 -19.23
C PHE A 42 -38.48 -3.33 -19.23
N VAL A 43 -39.01 -3.02 -20.42
CA VAL A 43 -40.23 -2.22 -20.60
C VAL A 43 -41.26 -3.07 -21.35
N GLY A 44 -42.23 -3.63 -20.62
CA GLY A 44 -43.26 -4.49 -21.20
C GLY A 44 -42.67 -5.76 -21.84
N ALA A 45 -43.13 -6.11 -23.04
CA ALA A 45 -42.65 -7.25 -23.81
C ALA A 45 -41.50 -6.89 -24.79
N ALA A 46 -40.94 -5.68 -24.70
CA ALA A 46 -39.87 -5.23 -25.58
C ALA A 46 -38.52 -5.88 -25.24
N ARG A 47 -37.58 -5.82 -26.18
CA ARG A 47 -36.19 -6.25 -25.97
C ARG A 47 -35.57 -5.45 -24.82
N PRO A 48 -34.79 -6.07 -23.91
CA PRO A 48 -34.14 -5.36 -22.81
C PRO A 48 -33.18 -4.31 -23.34
N VAL A 49 -33.13 -3.16 -22.66
CA VAL A 49 -32.22 -2.06 -22.97
C VAL A 49 -31.16 -1.99 -21.88
N GLN A 50 -29.89 -2.10 -22.26
CA GLN A 50 -28.79 -1.93 -21.31
C GLN A 50 -28.68 -0.45 -20.93
N ILE A 51 -28.66 -0.19 -19.64
CA ILE A 51 -28.38 1.12 -19.04
C ILE A 51 -27.01 1.08 -18.35
N CYS A 52 -26.33 2.22 -18.33
CA CYS A 52 -25.04 2.39 -17.69
C CYS A 52 -25.06 3.67 -16.85
N GLY A 53 -24.41 3.62 -15.68
CA GLY A 53 -24.32 4.78 -14.79
C GLY A 53 -23.01 4.79 -14.00
N LEU A 54 -22.64 5.98 -13.54
CA LEU A 54 -21.53 6.20 -12.63
C LEU A 54 -22.01 6.07 -11.18
N CYS A 55 -21.24 5.36 -10.36
CA CYS A 55 -21.39 5.38 -8.90
C CYS A 55 -20.08 5.85 -8.28
N VAL A 56 -20.17 6.72 -7.27
CA VAL A 56 -19.00 7.24 -6.55
C VAL A 56 -19.16 6.93 -5.08
N PHE A 57 -18.06 6.50 -4.44
CA PHE A 57 -18.03 6.20 -3.02
C PHE A 57 -16.77 6.79 -2.38
N ASP A 58 -16.97 7.59 -1.34
CA ASP A 58 -15.90 8.20 -0.56
C ASP A 58 -15.70 7.41 0.75
N LYS A 59 -14.45 7.08 1.06
CA LYS A 59 -14.03 6.37 2.28
C LYS A 59 -12.85 7.10 2.90
N ARG A 60 -13.01 7.56 4.14
CA ARG A 60 -11.93 8.12 4.96
C ARG A 60 -11.47 7.09 5.98
N VAL A 61 -10.15 6.86 6.05
CA VAL A 61 -9.53 6.03 7.10
C VAL A 61 -8.42 6.79 7.80
N ILE A 62 -8.08 6.38 9.02
CA ILE A 62 -6.92 6.91 9.76
C ILE A 62 -5.93 5.77 9.91
N LEU A 63 -4.70 5.97 9.42
CA LEU A 63 -3.63 4.99 9.46
C LEU A 63 -2.38 5.59 10.10
N PHE A 64 -1.62 4.77 10.82
CA PHE A 64 -0.32 5.15 11.31
C PHE A 64 0.71 4.97 10.19
N GLY A 65 1.35 6.08 9.78
CA GLY A 65 2.33 6.13 8.70
C GLY A 65 3.75 6.44 9.19
N SER A 66 4.02 6.25 10.49
CA SER A 66 5.25 6.60 11.23
C SER A 66 5.50 8.10 11.45
N GLU A 67 6.39 8.40 12.40
CA GLU A 67 6.80 9.76 12.72
C GLU A 67 7.97 10.20 11.82
N GLY A 68 7.71 11.14 10.91
CA GLY A 68 8.74 11.75 10.09
C GLY A 68 9.14 13.12 10.59
N SER A 69 10.33 13.25 11.18
CA SER A 69 10.92 14.56 11.53
C SER A 69 11.87 15.09 10.45
N ALA A 70 12.26 14.25 9.50
CA ALA A 70 13.19 14.60 8.43
C ALA A 70 12.50 15.38 7.29
N LYS A 71 13.23 16.28 6.64
CA LYS A 71 12.83 16.86 5.35
C LYS A 71 13.59 16.12 4.26
N VAL A 72 12.88 15.60 3.26
CA VAL A 72 13.49 14.86 2.15
C VAL A 72 13.51 15.77 0.94
N PHE A 73 14.64 15.80 0.23
CA PHE A 73 14.78 16.55 -1.01
C PHE A 73 15.23 15.56 -2.09
N SER A 74 14.48 15.49 -3.19
CA SER A 74 14.80 14.63 -4.34
C SER A 74 15.20 15.48 -5.54
N SER A 75 16.12 14.95 -6.36
CA SER A 75 16.50 15.56 -7.64
C SER A 75 15.55 15.18 -8.79
N GLU A 76 14.66 14.21 -8.57
CA GLU A 76 13.64 13.83 -9.54
C GLU A 76 12.57 14.91 -9.62
N THR A 77 12.49 15.57 -10.77
CA THR A 77 11.51 16.62 -11.04
C THR A 77 10.17 15.94 -11.36
N ALA A 78 9.23 15.98 -10.41
CA ALA A 78 7.85 15.61 -10.70
C ALA A 78 7.33 16.58 -11.79
N SER A 79 7.20 16.06 -13.00
CA SER A 79 6.76 16.82 -14.17
C SER A 79 5.29 17.19 -13.99
N GLY A 80 5.01 18.32 -13.33
CA GLY A 80 3.64 18.83 -13.20
C GLY A 80 3.31 19.74 -12.01
N ALA A 81 4.15 19.84 -10.97
CA ALA A 81 3.81 20.68 -9.81
C ALA A 81 5.05 21.21 -9.08
N VAL A 82 5.67 22.24 -9.63
CA VAL A 82 6.49 23.16 -8.82
C VAL A 82 5.52 24.15 -8.15
N ASP A 83 4.73 23.63 -7.23
CA ASP A 83 3.88 24.44 -6.35
C ASP A 83 4.59 24.54 -5.00
N GLU A 84 4.66 25.74 -4.41
CA GLU A 84 5.32 25.96 -3.10
C GLU A 84 4.74 25.04 -1.99
N GLN A 85 3.52 24.54 -2.19
CA GLN A 85 2.84 23.56 -1.34
C GLN A 85 3.45 22.15 -1.41
N ASN A 86 4.10 21.78 -2.53
CA ASN A 86 4.68 20.45 -2.71
C ASN A 86 5.98 20.26 -1.91
N ILE A 87 6.69 21.36 -1.61
CA ILE A 87 7.86 21.37 -0.71
C ILE A 87 7.46 20.93 0.72
N MET A 88 6.23 21.24 1.16
CA MET A 88 5.71 20.84 2.47
C MET A 88 5.20 19.39 2.53
N LYS A 89 4.95 18.73 1.39
CA LYS A 89 4.50 17.33 1.31
C LYS A 89 5.63 16.31 1.18
N THR A 90 6.88 16.76 1.13
CA THR A 90 8.09 15.95 0.83
C THR A 90 8.36 14.76 1.76
N ASN A 91 7.62 14.63 2.87
CA ASN A 91 7.76 13.49 3.78
C ASN A 91 6.39 12.95 4.24
N LEU A 92 5.35 13.06 3.43
CA LEU A 92 4.13 12.29 3.67
C LEU A 92 4.39 10.81 3.34
N PRO A 93 3.85 9.85 4.12
CA PRO A 93 3.85 8.46 3.71
C PRO A 93 3.03 8.29 2.42
N THR A 94 3.43 7.34 1.59
CA THR A 94 2.71 6.99 0.37
C THR A 94 1.53 6.09 0.74
N ALA A 95 0.31 6.46 0.32
CA ALA A 95 -0.85 5.59 0.45
C ALA A 95 -0.97 4.67 -0.75
N VAL A 96 -1.18 3.38 -0.49
CA VAL A 96 -1.44 2.36 -1.51
C VAL A 96 -2.80 1.73 -1.24
N VAL A 97 -3.63 1.72 -2.28
CA VAL A 97 -4.95 1.08 -2.27
C VAL A 97 -4.95 -0.07 -3.27
N GLU A 98 -5.06 -1.28 -2.75
CA GLU A 98 -5.24 -2.49 -3.54
C GLU A 98 -6.74 -2.83 -3.54
N ALA A 99 -7.38 -2.80 -4.70
CA ALA A 99 -8.81 -3.00 -4.85
C ALA A 99 -9.14 -3.91 -6.04
N VAL A 100 -10.27 -4.61 -5.94
CA VAL A 100 -10.82 -5.46 -7.01
C VAL A 100 -12.15 -4.88 -7.50
N ASP A 101 -12.65 -5.35 -8.64
CA ASP A 101 -13.98 -5.00 -9.11
C ASP A 101 -15.06 -5.35 -8.07
N PRO A 102 -16.02 -4.46 -7.81
CA PRO A 102 -17.05 -4.68 -6.80
C PRO A 102 -18.08 -5.72 -7.23
N ILE A 103 -18.69 -6.38 -6.23
CA ILE A 103 -19.82 -7.28 -6.46
C ILE A 103 -21.13 -6.50 -6.35
N VAL A 104 -22.01 -6.61 -7.34
CA VAL A 104 -23.36 -6.04 -7.25
C VAL A 104 -24.21 -6.90 -6.31
N LEU A 105 -24.52 -6.38 -5.12
CA LEU A 105 -25.27 -7.09 -4.09
C LEU A 105 -26.78 -6.89 -4.21
N ASN A 106 -27.20 -5.69 -4.61
CA ASN A 106 -28.61 -5.36 -4.79
C ASN A 106 -28.78 -4.22 -5.78
N MET A 107 -29.91 -4.20 -6.49
CA MET A 107 -30.29 -3.10 -7.37
C MET A 107 -31.80 -2.89 -7.29
N LYS A 108 -32.23 -1.64 -7.09
CA LYS A 108 -33.65 -1.27 -7.00
C LYS A 108 -33.95 -0.05 -7.85
N LEU A 109 -35.09 -0.10 -8.53
CA LEU A 109 -35.67 1.04 -9.24
C LEU A 109 -36.62 1.78 -8.29
N VAL A 110 -36.43 3.09 -8.16
CA VAL A 110 -37.21 3.93 -7.26
C VAL A 110 -37.79 5.11 -8.04
N ASP A 111 -39.09 5.33 -7.89
CA ASP A 111 -39.77 6.49 -8.45
C ASP A 111 -39.45 7.70 -7.57
N MET A 112 -39.06 8.82 -8.18
CA MET A 112 -38.84 10.07 -7.45
C MET A 112 -40.21 10.65 -7.05
N CYS A 113 -40.47 10.82 -5.75
CA CYS A 113 -41.64 11.55 -5.27
C CYS A 113 -41.37 13.06 -5.27
N ASP A 114 -42.41 13.87 -5.46
CA ASP A 114 -42.37 15.35 -5.34
C ASP A 114 -42.02 15.86 -3.93
N CYS A 115 -41.91 14.97 -2.95
CA CYS A 115 -41.59 15.29 -1.57
C CYS A 115 -40.07 15.26 -1.34
N ARG A 116 -39.44 16.43 -1.56
CA ARG A 116 -38.06 16.81 -1.19
C ARG A 116 -36.91 16.17 -2.02
N PRO A 117 -35.84 16.96 -2.29
CA PRO A 117 -34.59 16.44 -2.82
C PRO A 117 -33.85 15.68 -1.71
N CYS A 118 -34.25 14.45 -1.41
CA CYS A 118 -33.66 13.70 -0.30
C CYS A 118 -32.24 13.15 -0.57
N CYS A 119 -31.59 13.54 -1.66
CA CYS A 119 -30.19 13.24 -1.88
C CYS A 119 -29.55 14.39 -2.67
N ASP A 120 -28.80 15.25 -1.98
CA ASP A 120 -27.74 16.10 -2.56
C ASP A 120 -26.60 15.18 -3.06
N CYS A 121 -26.90 14.27 -3.98
CA CYS A 121 -25.89 13.58 -4.76
C CYS A 121 -25.55 14.46 -5.96
N GLU A 122 -25.19 15.72 -5.72
CA GLU A 122 -24.40 16.45 -6.71
C GLU A 122 -23.06 15.75 -6.75
N LEU A 123 -22.92 14.84 -7.72
CA LEU A 123 -21.63 14.31 -8.15
C LEU A 123 -20.86 15.47 -8.78
N SER A 124 -20.36 16.36 -7.92
CA SER A 124 -19.54 17.50 -8.26
C SER A 124 -18.11 17.00 -8.48
N ASP A 125 -17.47 17.54 -9.51
CA ASP A 125 -16.06 17.32 -9.83
C ASP A 125 -15.70 15.88 -10.23
N ILE A 126 -16.39 15.35 -11.24
CA ILE A 126 -15.95 14.12 -11.93
C ILE A 126 -14.84 14.46 -12.92
N PRO A 127 -13.65 13.84 -12.82
CA PRO A 127 -12.57 14.06 -13.78
C PRO A 127 -12.99 13.75 -15.23
N PRO A 128 -12.58 14.56 -16.23
CA PRO A 128 -12.96 14.36 -17.63
C PRO A 128 -12.63 12.97 -18.18
N CYS A 129 -11.54 12.36 -17.72
CA CYS A 129 -11.16 11.00 -18.11
C CYS A 129 -12.18 9.94 -17.70
N ILE A 130 -12.87 10.13 -16.56
CA ILE A 130 -13.91 9.22 -16.08
C ILE A 130 -15.19 9.42 -16.88
N CYS A 131 -15.56 10.67 -17.19
CA CYS A 131 -16.70 10.97 -18.06
C CYS A 131 -16.54 10.32 -19.45
N ALA A 132 -15.32 10.32 -20.00
CA ALA A 132 -15.01 9.69 -21.28
C ALA A 132 -15.15 8.15 -21.29
N CYS A 133 -15.29 7.50 -20.12
CA CYS A 133 -15.54 6.05 -20.03
C CYS A 133 -17.00 5.65 -20.36
N PHE A 134 -17.89 6.63 -20.56
CA PHE A 134 -19.31 6.42 -20.85
C PHE A 134 -19.64 6.79 -22.31
N GLY A 135 -20.54 6.04 -22.93
CA GLY A 135 -20.93 6.25 -24.34
C GLY A 135 -21.87 7.44 -24.57
N SER A 136 -22.26 8.12 -23.51
CA SER A 136 -23.12 9.31 -23.51
C SER A 136 -22.84 10.13 -22.26
N ASP A 137 -23.28 11.39 -22.26
CA ASP A 137 -23.17 12.25 -21.09
C ASP A 137 -23.90 11.66 -19.88
N LEU A 138 -23.31 11.87 -18.69
CA LEU A 138 -23.89 11.43 -17.43
C LEU A 138 -25.06 12.34 -17.06
N CYS A 139 -26.25 11.76 -16.93
CA CYS A 139 -27.45 12.51 -16.56
C CYS A 139 -27.57 12.61 -15.03
N PHE A 140 -27.40 13.82 -14.48
CA PHE A 140 -27.64 14.13 -13.06
C PHE A 140 -29.01 14.75 -12.79
N GLY A 141 -29.88 14.78 -13.79
CA GLY A 141 -31.21 15.37 -13.69
C GLY A 141 -32.07 14.69 -12.61
N ASN A 142 -32.94 15.48 -11.98
CA ASN A 142 -33.92 15.00 -11.00
C ASN A 142 -35.22 14.49 -11.65
N GLU A 143 -35.23 14.27 -12.96
CA GLU A 143 -36.42 13.87 -13.70
C GLU A 143 -36.40 12.36 -13.99
N GLY A 144 -37.47 11.64 -13.58
CA GLY A 144 -37.65 10.22 -13.88
C GLY A 144 -37.38 9.27 -12.70
N LYS A 145 -37.07 8.01 -13.02
CA LYS A 145 -36.83 6.94 -12.04
C LYS A 145 -35.34 6.82 -11.72
N ARG A 146 -34.96 6.57 -10.46
CA ARG A 146 -33.57 6.35 -10.03
C ARG A 146 -33.27 4.88 -9.84
N VAL A 147 -32.09 4.46 -10.29
CA VAL A 147 -31.52 3.15 -9.96
C VAL A 147 -30.60 3.31 -8.77
N TYR A 148 -30.93 2.65 -7.66
CA TYR A 148 -30.04 2.53 -6.52
C TYR A 148 -29.36 1.17 -6.58
N VAL A 149 -28.05 1.16 -6.38
CA VAL A 149 -27.23 -0.06 -6.36
C VAL A 149 -26.51 -0.18 -5.02
N THR A 150 -26.37 -1.41 -4.53
CA THR A 150 -25.52 -1.75 -3.40
C THR A 150 -24.34 -2.55 -3.93
N LEU A 151 -23.14 -2.00 -3.75
CA LEU A 151 -21.88 -2.60 -4.19
C LEU A 151 -21.11 -3.14 -2.98
N GLY A 152 -20.63 -4.37 -3.07
CA GLY A 152 -19.69 -4.96 -2.13
C GLY A 152 -18.26 -4.72 -2.60
N GLN A 153 -17.62 -3.67 -2.09
CA GLN A 153 -16.23 -3.33 -2.42
C GLN A 153 -15.25 -4.02 -1.47
N PHE A 154 -14.27 -4.75 -2.02
CA PHE A 154 -13.10 -5.24 -1.28
C PHE A 154 -11.87 -4.38 -1.59
N SER A 155 -11.24 -3.83 -0.56
CA SER A 155 -10.04 -3.00 -0.68
C SER A 155 -9.13 -3.13 0.53
N ILE A 156 -7.82 -3.10 0.30
CA ILE A 156 -6.76 -3.00 1.32
C ILE A 156 -6.11 -1.64 1.16
N ILE A 157 -6.02 -0.88 2.26
CA ILE A 157 -5.42 0.46 2.29
C ILE A 157 -4.24 0.41 3.26
N ARG A 158 -3.05 0.78 2.78
CA ARG A 158 -1.83 0.80 3.58
C ARG A 158 -1.04 2.08 3.36
N LEU A 159 -0.29 2.49 4.39
CA LEU A 159 0.69 3.56 4.31
C LEU A 159 2.09 2.96 4.25
N GLU A 160 2.89 3.44 3.32
CA GLU A 160 4.26 3.04 3.10
C GLU A 160 5.20 4.23 3.30
N ARG A 161 6.36 3.98 3.87
CA ARG A 161 7.40 4.98 4.03
C ARG A 161 8.75 4.31 3.96
N ASP A 162 9.65 4.92 3.21
CA ASP A 162 11.04 4.48 3.18
C ASP A 162 11.70 4.73 4.53
N THR A 163 12.37 3.71 5.05
CA THR A 163 13.12 3.79 6.31
C THR A 163 14.52 3.20 6.11
N GLN A 164 15.51 3.77 6.78
CA GLN A 164 16.85 3.20 6.80
C GLN A 164 16.92 2.15 7.91
N LEU A 165 17.08 0.89 7.53
CA LEU A 165 17.32 -0.20 8.47
C LEU A 165 18.82 -0.48 8.55
N LEU A 166 19.39 -0.40 9.76
CA LEU A 166 20.72 -0.91 10.02
C LEU A 166 20.63 -2.44 10.09
N MET A 167 21.15 -3.11 9.05
CA MET A 167 21.31 -4.56 9.03
C MET A 167 22.56 -4.93 9.84
N PRO A 168 22.44 -5.62 10.99
CA PRO A 168 23.62 -6.10 11.70
C PRO A 168 24.26 -7.21 10.86
N ALA A 169 25.48 -6.97 10.38
CA ALA A 169 26.36 -8.03 9.91
C ALA A 169 26.97 -8.68 11.14
N TYR A 170 26.53 -9.90 11.46
CA TYR A 170 27.25 -10.73 12.41
C TYR A 170 28.36 -11.42 11.65
N ASP A 171 29.60 -11.29 12.13
CA ASP A 171 30.64 -12.24 11.75
C ASP A 171 30.16 -13.62 12.18
N TYR A 172 30.14 -14.56 11.25
CA TYR A 172 29.80 -15.95 11.54
C TYR A 172 30.80 -16.46 12.58
N CYS A 173 30.37 -16.55 13.84
CA CYS A 173 31.18 -17.16 14.89
C CYS A 173 31.19 -18.67 14.63
N MET A 174 32.34 -19.20 14.20
CA MET A 174 32.53 -20.64 14.10
C MET A 174 32.25 -21.26 15.47
N PRO A 175 31.33 -22.24 15.59
CA PRO A 175 31.10 -22.90 16.87
C PRO A 175 32.38 -23.63 17.29
N GLU A 176 33.10 -23.10 18.28
CA GLU A 176 34.32 -23.73 18.83
C GLU A 176 34.03 -24.92 19.77
N LYS A 177 32.74 -25.23 20.02
CA LYS A 177 32.39 -26.24 21.02
C LYS A 177 32.65 -27.65 20.50
N GLU A 178 33.77 -28.20 20.94
CA GLU A 178 33.99 -29.63 21.03
C GLU A 178 32.88 -30.29 21.87
N CYS A 179 32.17 -31.26 21.29
CA CYS A 179 31.21 -32.08 22.01
C CYS A 179 31.96 -33.00 22.99
N THR A 180 31.75 -32.85 24.29
CA THR A 180 32.19 -33.84 25.30
C THR A 180 31.22 -35.01 25.35
N CYS A 181 31.18 -35.79 24.25
CA CYS A 181 30.50 -37.07 24.21
C CYS A 181 31.38 -38.11 24.89
N GLY A 182 31.19 -38.29 26.20
CA GLY A 182 31.81 -39.39 26.93
C GLY A 182 31.25 -40.74 26.47
N GLY A 183 31.94 -41.39 25.53
CA GLY A 183 31.92 -42.85 25.32
C GLY A 183 30.95 -43.39 24.26
N CYS A 184 31.45 -43.60 23.05
CA CYS A 184 31.03 -44.68 22.14
C CYS A 184 32.16 -45.01 21.13
N GLU A 185 32.36 -46.29 20.83
CA GLU A 185 33.53 -46.87 20.11
C GLU A 185 33.58 -46.65 18.59
N ASP A 186 32.91 -45.64 18.06
CA ASP A 186 33.23 -45.02 16.75
C ASP A 186 32.46 -43.70 16.78
N ASP A 187 32.97 -42.75 17.57
CA ASP A 187 32.32 -41.47 17.81
C ASP A 187 32.32 -40.68 16.49
N PRO A 188 31.16 -40.41 15.86
CA PRO A 188 31.11 -39.58 14.66
C PRO A 188 31.75 -38.20 14.91
N CYS A 189 31.81 -37.74 16.17
CA CYS A 189 32.50 -36.52 16.53
C CYS A 189 34.02 -36.58 16.28
N GLU A 190 34.67 -37.74 16.40
CA GLU A 190 36.10 -37.90 16.05
C GLU A 190 36.33 -37.81 14.54
N ILE A 191 35.43 -38.38 13.72
CA ILE A 191 35.52 -38.26 12.26
C ILE A 191 35.36 -36.80 11.84
N PHE A 192 34.38 -36.08 12.41
CA PHE A 192 34.16 -34.66 12.12
C PHE A 192 35.22 -33.75 12.75
N ARG A 193 35.93 -34.16 13.81
CA ARG A 193 37.11 -33.44 14.34
C ARG A 193 38.29 -33.41 13.37
N HIS A 194 38.47 -34.46 12.58
CA HIS A 194 39.55 -34.53 11.59
C HIS A 194 39.21 -33.80 10.28
N VAL A 195 37.93 -33.44 10.07
CA VAL A 195 37.49 -32.64 8.93
C VAL A 195 37.49 -31.18 9.34
N GLN A 196 38.51 -30.43 8.92
CA GLN A 196 38.48 -28.97 9.07
C GLN A 196 37.30 -28.42 8.27
N PHE A 197 36.50 -27.55 8.90
CA PHE A 197 35.43 -26.85 8.20
C PHE A 197 36.06 -26.10 7.01
N PRO A 198 35.56 -26.26 5.77
CA PRO A 198 36.20 -25.72 4.57
C PRO A 198 35.92 -24.22 4.47
N VAL A 199 36.59 -23.44 5.32
CA VAL A 199 36.43 -21.98 5.42
C VAL A 199 36.64 -21.33 4.05
N ASP A 200 37.64 -21.77 3.29
CA ASP A 200 37.96 -21.17 1.98
C ASP A 200 36.87 -21.37 0.92
N GLU A 201 35.99 -22.37 1.07
CA GLU A 201 34.85 -22.59 0.15
C GLU A 201 33.63 -21.74 0.52
N PHE A 202 33.46 -21.45 1.81
CA PHE A 202 32.35 -20.63 2.34
C PHE A 202 32.71 -19.14 2.49
N PHE A 203 34.00 -18.80 2.45
CA PHE A 203 34.54 -17.45 2.55
C PHE A 203 35.48 -17.21 1.36
N PRO A 204 34.99 -16.63 0.26
CA PRO A 204 35.82 -16.28 -0.89
C PRO A 204 37.00 -15.42 -0.43
N PRO A 205 38.23 -15.64 -0.96
CA PRO A 205 39.38 -14.85 -0.55
C PRO A 205 39.08 -13.38 -0.82
N ASN A 206 39.06 -12.56 0.24
CA ASN A 206 39.08 -11.12 0.12
C ASN A 206 40.28 -10.77 -0.76
N SER A 207 40.02 -10.40 -2.01
CA SER A 207 41.00 -9.82 -2.90
C SER A 207 41.37 -8.44 -2.37
N ALA A 208 42.25 -8.44 -1.37
CA ALA A 208 43.08 -7.32 -0.96
C ALA A 208 44.20 -7.85 -0.06
N ALA A 209 45.24 -8.40 -0.68
CA ALA A 209 46.57 -8.38 -0.08
C ALA A 209 46.97 -6.90 0.12
N GLY A 210 46.73 -6.40 1.32
CA GLY A 210 47.18 -5.09 1.79
C GLY A 210 47.45 -5.24 3.28
N GLY A 211 48.70 -5.57 3.61
CA GLY A 211 49.08 -6.02 4.95
C GLY A 211 48.71 -5.04 6.07
N CYS A 212 48.22 -5.61 7.17
CA CYS A 212 48.50 -5.08 8.50
C CYS A 212 48.67 -6.28 9.42
N GLY A 213 49.91 -6.50 9.89
CA GLY A 213 50.19 -7.48 10.90
C GLY A 213 49.60 -7.01 12.22
N CYS A 214 48.59 -7.73 12.70
CA CYS A 214 48.12 -7.60 14.07
C CYS A 214 48.55 -8.89 14.78
N SER A 215 49.76 -8.84 15.34
CA SER A 215 50.20 -9.72 16.41
C SER A 215 49.15 -9.82 17.50
N ASP A 216 48.98 -11.05 18.01
CA ASP A 216 48.32 -11.37 19.27
C ASP A 216 48.32 -10.20 20.25
N HIS A 217 47.16 -9.70 20.66
CA HIS A 217 46.89 -9.17 22.00
C HIS A 217 45.42 -8.71 22.10
N CYS A 218 44.63 -9.49 22.82
CA CYS A 218 43.35 -9.04 23.37
C CYS A 218 43.65 -8.11 24.56
N PRO A 219 43.20 -6.84 24.60
CA PRO A 219 43.42 -6.01 25.77
C PRO A 219 42.33 -6.25 26.82
N PRO A 220 42.67 -6.25 28.12
CA PRO A 220 41.69 -6.31 29.18
C PRO A 220 41.02 -4.94 29.37
N SER A 221 39.79 -5.01 29.86
CA SER A 221 38.99 -3.94 30.45
C SER A 221 39.81 -2.93 31.29
N GLY A 222 39.67 -1.63 31.02
CA GLY A 222 40.11 -0.59 31.95
C GLY A 222 40.16 0.84 31.38
N GLY A 223 39.23 1.67 31.83
CA GLY A 223 39.49 3.03 32.36
C GLY A 223 40.02 4.15 31.46
N ASN A 224 39.24 5.25 31.46
CA ASN A 224 39.63 6.66 31.34
C ASN A 224 40.11 7.22 29.98
N GLY A 225 39.20 7.94 29.32
CA GLY A 225 39.18 9.42 29.30
C GLY A 225 40.26 10.17 28.51
N CYS A 226 39.80 11.00 27.56
CA CYS A 226 40.36 12.29 27.08
C CYS A 226 39.50 12.73 25.87
N ARG A 227 38.76 13.86 25.79
CA ARG A 227 39.19 15.29 25.77
C ARG A 227 40.54 15.43 25.07
N SER A 228 40.62 16.00 23.87
CA SER A 228 40.18 17.33 23.44
C SER A 228 39.80 17.37 21.97
#